data_AF-A0A351AFR0-F1
#
_entry.id   AF-A0A351AFR0-F1
#
_cell.length_a   1.000
_cell.length_b   1.000
_cell.length_c   1.000
_cell.angle_alpha   90.00
_cell.angle_beta   90.00
_cell.angle_gamma   90.00
#
_symmetry.space_group_name_H-M   'P 1'
#
loop_
_entity.id
_entity.type
_entity.pdbx_description
1 polymer ?
#
loop_
_entity_poly.entity_id
_entity_poly.type
_entity_poly.pdbx_seq_one_letter_code
_entity_poly.pdbx_strand_id
1 'polypeptide(L)'
;MALRDIAVPFRAAMNGLVHTFRTQRHMRVHLYVTIIVVLLSFLTNLSRRELLVLLFMITFVLVAEMFNSAIEATVDLISPNYHPLAKFAKDIAAGAVLITTIMAVVVGLILFLADDQWERIRLSLGAPSIGMPIAIRIVAGALLVVLATVIGKGLGKHGRVLQGGLVSGHSALGFYFATCTFFVSDNLLASAIAVLLASLVAQSRYEAKFHSFFELSLGALVGVLFGVMLFGLLPK
;
A
#
# COMPACT_ATOMS: atom_id res chain seq x y z
N MET A 1 20.30 -25.59 -18.94
CA MET A 1 19.75 -24.23 -18.73
C MET A 1 18.91 -24.28 -17.46
N ALA A 2 19.48 -23.91 -16.31
CA ALA A 2 18.74 -23.96 -15.04
C ALA A 2 17.57 -22.97 -15.12
N LEU A 3 16.36 -23.42 -14.84
CA LEU A 3 15.20 -22.56 -14.65
C LEU A 3 15.57 -21.54 -13.58
N ARG A 4 15.85 -20.29 -13.97
CA ARG A 4 16.02 -19.20 -13.00
C ARG A 4 14.70 -19.09 -12.27
N ASP A 5 14.72 -19.41 -10.99
CA ASP A 5 13.56 -19.31 -10.12
C ASP A 5 13.03 -17.86 -10.17
N ILE A 6 11.85 -17.69 -10.78
CA ILE A 6 11.19 -16.40 -10.99
C ILE A 6 10.89 -15.72 -9.63
N ALA A 7 10.86 -16.49 -8.54
CA ALA A 7 10.65 -15.96 -7.20
C ALA A 7 11.85 -15.16 -6.66
N VAL A 8 13.07 -15.39 -7.16
CA VAL A 8 14.29 -14.70 -6.70
C VAL A 8 14.26 -13.20 -7.01
N PRO A 9 14.07 -12.73 -8.26
CA PRO A 9 14.00 -11.31 -8.56
C PRO A 9 12.83 -10.61 -7.86
N PHE A 10 11.68 -11.27 -7.75
CA PHE A 10 10.52 -10.71 -7.03
C PHE A 10 10.83 -10.50 -5.54
N ARG A 11 11.48 -11.48 -4.90
CA ARG A 11 11.92 -11.37 -3.50
C ARG A 11 12.94 -10.25 -3.32
N ALA A 12 13.87 -10.10 -4.25
CA ALA A 12 14.86 -9.02 -4.23
C ALA A 12 14.18 -7.64 -4.34
N ALA A 13 13.24 -7.47 -5.28
CA ALA A 13 12.48 -6.24 -5.43
C ALA A 13 11.70 -5.89 -4.15
N MET A 14 11.02 -6.88 -3.55
CA MET A 14 10.26 -6.67 -2.33
C MET A 14 11.16 -6.32 -1.14
N ASN A 15 12.34 -6.95 -1.03
CA ASN A 15 13.38 -6.58 -0.07
C ASN A 15 13.82 -5.12 -0.24
N GLY A 16 13.96 -4.64 -1.48
CA GLY A 16 14.23 -3.23 -1.79
C GLY A 16 13.17 -2.30 -1.19
N LEU A 17 11.88 -2.55 -1.46
CA LEU A 17 10.78 -1.72 -0.91
C LEU A 17 10.81 -1.66 0.63
N VAL A 18 10.91 -2.82 1.29
CA VAL A 18 10.90 -2.86 2.77
C VAL A 18 12.16 -2.22 3.36
N HIS A 19 13.32 -2.42 2.72
CA HIS A 19 14.56 -1.79 3.16
C HIS A 19 14.46 -0.27 3.08
N THR A 20 14.05 0.28 1.94
CA THR A 20 13.87 1.73 1.76
C THR A 20 12.88 2.30 2.78
N PHE A 21 11.77 1.63 3.06
CA PHE A 21 10.85 2.08 4.10
C PHE A 21 11.48 2.12 5.50
N ARG A 22 12.28 1.10 5.86
CA ARG A 22 12.93 1.02 7.18
C ARG A 22 13.99 2.09 7.36
N THR A 23 14.81 2.30 6.34
CA THR A 23 15.96 3.20 6.44
C THR A 23 15.55 4.65 6.21
N GLN A 24 14.68 4.92 5.24
CA GLN A 24 14.39 6.27 4.79
C GLN A 24 13.15 6.88 5.44
N ARG A 25 13.35 8.02 6.10
CA ARG A 25 12.27 8.77 6.78
C ARG A 25 11.25 9.33 5.79
N HIS A 26 11.72 9.88 4.68
CA HIS A 26 10.86 10.51 3.66
C HIS A 26 9.95 9.46 3.00
N MET A 27 10.48 8.29 2.62
CA MET A 27 9.68 7.13 2.21
C MET A 27 8.54 6.81 3.18
N ARG A 28 8.79 6.75 4.50
CA ARG A 28 7.71 6.47 5.48
C ARG A 28 6.60 7.52 5.43
N VAL A 29 6.97 8.79 5.37
CA VAL A 29 6.00 9.90 5.29
C VAL A 29 5.16 9.77 4.02
N HIS A 30 5.78 9.53 2.86
CA HIS A 30 5.05 9.37 1.61
C HIS A 30 4.09 8.17 1.63
N LEU A 31 4.46 7.03 2.24
CA LEU A 31 3.55 5.89 2.38
C LEU A 31 2.36 6.18 3.30
N TYR A 32 2.57 6.87 4.43
CA TYR A 32 1.46 7.24 5.31
C TYR A 32 0.49 8.21 4.62
N VAL A 33 1.03 9.24 3.95
CA VAL A 33 0.23 10.19 3.17
C VAL A 33 -0.52 9.48 2.04
N THR A 34 0.11 8.51 1.38
CA THR A 34 -0.53 7.70 0.33
C THR A 34 -1.78 6.99 0.85
N ILE A 35 -1.71 6.32 2.01
CA ILE A 35 -2.88 5.66 2.59
C ILE A 35 -3.98 6.69 2.81
N ILE A 36 -3.67 7.81 3.48
CA ILE A 36 -4.66 8.85 3.79
C ILE A 36 -5.32 9.40 2.51
N VAL A 37 -4.52 9.75 1.50
CA VAL A 37 -5.00 10.35 0.25
C VAL A 37 -5.86 9.37 -0.56
N VAL A 38 -5.48 8.09 -0.61
CA VAL A 38 -6.29 7.07 -1.28
C VAL A 38 -7.60 6.84 -0.51
N LEU A 39 -7.58 6.85 0.82
CA LEU A 39 -8.82 6.78 1.62
C LEU A 39 -9.75 7.97 1.35
N LEU A 40 -9.20 9.19 1.32
CA LEU A 40 -9.96 10.39 1.00
C LEU A 40 -10.58 10.32 -0.42
N SER A 41 -9.88 9.73 -1.39
CA SER A 41 -10.39 9.58 -2.76
C SER A 41 -11.68 8.76 -2.85
N PHE A 42 -11.89 7.82 -1.91
CA PHE A 42 -13.15 7.07 -1.82
C PHE A 42 -14.28 7.91 -1.23
N LEU A 43 -13.98 8.79 -0.26
CA LEU A 43 -14.96 9.66 0.38
C LEU A 43 -15.42 10.78 -0.56
N THR A 44 -14.54 11.29 -1.42
CA THR A 44 -14.88 12.33 -2.41
C THR A 44 -15.42 11.77 -3.73
N ASN A 45 -15.51 10.43 -3.85
CA ASN A 45 -16.02 9.72 -5.02
C ASN A 45 -15.39 10.23 -6.33
N LEU A 46 -14.05 10.30 -6.34
CA LEU A 46 -13.30 10.69 -7.53
C LEU A 46 -13.66 9.78 -8.71
N SER A 47 -13.81 10.38 -9.89
CA SER A 47 -13.99 9.66 -11.14
C SER A 47 -12.77 8.78 -11.43
N ARG A 48 -12.95 7.78 -12.31
CA ARG A 48 -11.87 6.86 -12.69
C ARG A 48 -10.64 7.58 -13.24
N ARG A 49 -10.84 8.68 -13.98
CA ARG A 49 -9.75 9.47 -14.55
C ARG A 49 -8.98 10.23 -13.47
N GLU A 50 -9.70 10.87 -12.56
CA GLU A 50 -9.13 11.58 -11.40
C GLU A 50 -8.34 10.62 -10.51
N LEU A 51 -8.89 9.43 -10.22
CA LEU A 51 -8.21 8.40 -9.45
C LEU A 51 -6.94 7.89 -10.15
N LEU A 52 -6.96 7.68 -11.48
CA LEU A 52 -5.77 7.27 -12.23
C LEU A 52 -4.66 8.32 -12.15
N VAL A 53 -5.00 9.60 -12.30
CA VAL A 53 -4.04 10.70 -12.18
C VAL A 53 -3.46 10.76 -10.77
N LEU A 54 -4.30 10.62 -9.73
CA LEU A 54 -3.89 10.60 -8.34
C LEU A 54 -2.91 9.44 -8.05
N LEU A 55 -3.28 8.22 -8.45
CA LEU A 55 -2.44 7.03 -8.27
C LEU A 55 -1.13 7.13 -9.04
N PHE A 56 -1.15 7.70 -10.25
CA PHE A 56 0.07 7.95 -11.02
C PHE A 56 1.01 8.89 -10.28
N MET A 57 0.50 10.03 -9.78
CA MET A 57 1.33 11.00 -9.05
C MET A 57 1.91 10.43 -7.76
N ILE A 58 1.11 9.69 -6.99
CA ILE A 58 1.58 8.96 -5.81
C ILE A 58 2.71 8.01 -6.19
N THR A 59 2.49 7.16 -7.20
CA THR A 59 3.49 6.17 -7.64
C THR A 59 4.76 6.85 -8.10
N PHE A 60 4.65 7.98 -8.80
CA PHE A 60 5.79 8.73 -9.31
C PHE A 60 6.66 9.29 -8.18
N VAL A 61 6.06 9.82 -7.12
CA VAL A 61 6.79 10.27 -5.91
C VAL A 61 7.52 9.11 -5.24
N LEU A 62 6.87 7.95 -5.09
CA LEU A 62 7.50 6.77 -4.49
C LEU A 62 8.67 6.25 -5.31
N VAL A 63 8.55 6.24 -6.64
CA VAL A 63 9.63 5.86 -7.55
C VAL A 63 10.79 6.85 -7.45
N ALA A 64 10.52 8.16 -7.44
CA ALA A 64 11.54 9.19 -7.27
C ALA A 64 12.30 9.02 -5.95
N GLU A 65 11.60 8.75 -4.85
CA GLU A 65 12.19 8.50 -3.54
C GLU A 65 13.06 7.22 -3.51
N MET A 66 12.62 6.15 -4.19
CA MET A 66 13.43 4.93 -4.33
C MET A 66 14.70 5.19 -5.14
N PHE A 67 14.62 5.98 -6.22
CA PHE A 67 15.81 6.37 -6.99
C PHE A 67 16.74 7.26 -6.17
N ASN A 68 16.21 8.23 -5.41
CA ASN A 68 17.02 9.03 -4.49
C ASN A 68 17.81 8.15 -3.52
N SER A 69 17.12 7.19 -2.89
CA SER A 69 17.74 6.25 -1.95
C SER A 69 18.83 5.38 -2.59
N ALA A 70 18.62 4.95 -3.84
CA ALA A 70 19.60 4.15 -4.57
C ALA A 70 20.84 4.98 -4.96
N ILE A 71 20.64 6.24 -5.36
CA ILE A 71 21.72 7.18 -5.67
C ILE A 71 22.51 7.48 -4.38
N GLU A 72 21.84 7.80 -3.27
CA GLU A 72 22.48 8.02 -1.97
C GLU A 72 23.36 6.84 -1.57
N ALA A 73 22.82 5.61 -1.61
CA ALA A 73 23.57 4.41 -1.27
C ALA A 73 24.78 4.18 -2.18
N THR A 74 24.65 4.48 -3.48
CA THR A 74 25.76 4.35 -4.43
C THR A 74 26.84 5.41 -4.18
N VAL A 75 26.44 6.64 -3.89
CA VAL A 75 27.38 7.73 -3.59
C VAL A 75 28.09 7.49 -2.25
N ASP A 76 27.38 7.00 -1.23
CA ASP A 76 27.96 6.65 0.07
C ASP A 76 28.97 5.50 -0.02
N LEU A 77 28.75 4.55 -0.92
CA LEU A 77 29.69 3.47 -1.20
C LEU A 77 30.99 3.97 -1.84
N ILE A 78 30.89 4.90 -2.80
CA ILE A 78 32.03 5.36 -3.62
C ILE A 78 32.80 6.49 -2.93
N SER A 79 32.11 7.38 -2.22
CA SER A 79 32.69 8.57 -1.57
C SER A 79 32.25 8.65 -0.10
N PRO A 80 32.84 7.85 0.79
CA PRO A 80 32.49 7.84 2.22
C PRO A 80 32.86 9.15 2.93
N ASN A 81 33.79 9.92 2.38
CA ASN A 81 34.15 11.26 2.84
C ASN A 81 33.45 12.33 2.00
N TYR A 82 33.35 13.54 2.55
CA TYR A 82 32.77 14.68 1.84
C TYR A 82 33.50 14.94 0.52
N HIS A 83 32.73 15.00 -0.57
CA HIS A 83 33.21 15.40 -1.88
C HIS A 83 32.18 16.33 -2.55
N PRO A 84 32.58 17.49 -3.12
CA PRO A 84 31.63 18.44 -3.71
C PRO A 84 30.71 17.83 -4.78
N LEU A 85 31.23 16.96 -5.64
CA LEU A 85 30.41 16.26 -6.64
C LEU A 85 29.45 15.23 -6.02
N ALA A 86 29.84 14.58 -4.92
CA ALA A 86 28.98 13.64 -4.20
C ALA A 86 27.80 14.39 -3.57
N LYS A 87 28.05 15.56 -2.97
CA LYS A 87 27.01 16.47 -2.48
C LYS A 87 26.07 16.87 -3.62
N PHE A 88 26.62 17.33 -4.74
CA PHE A 88 25.82 17.75 -5.90
C PHE A 88 24.90 16.65 -6.45
N ALA A 89 25.40 15.41 -6.55
CA ALA A 89 24.59 14.27 -7.00
C ALA A 89 23.41 13.98 -6.06
N LYS A 90 23.65 14.02 -4.74
CA LYS A 90 22.60 13.86 -3.73
C LYS A 90 21.60 15.01 -3.76
N ASP A 91 22.08 16.26 -3.89
CA ASP A 91 21.22 17.44 -3.95
C ASP A 91 20.27 17.38 -5.16
N ILE A 92 20.74 16.91 -6.33
CA ILE A 92 19.89 16.71 -7.52
C ILE A 92 18.85 15.62 -7.27
N ALA A 93 19.26 14.49 -6.71
CA ALA A 93 18.35 13.37 -6.46
C ALA A 93 17.23 13.77 -5.48
N ALA A 94 17.56 14.48 -4.41
CA ALA A 94 16.58 15.06 -3.49
C ALA A 94 15.70 16.12 -4.17
N GLY A 95 16.28 16.94 -5.05
CA GLY A 95 15.55 17.92 -5.86
C GLY A 95 14.49 17.28 -6.76
N ALA A 96 14.77 16.10 -7.34
CA ALA A 96 13.79 15.35 -8.12
C ALA A 96 12.59 14.89 -7.26
N VAL A 97 12.84 14.38 -6.05
CA VAL A 97 11.77 14.04 -5.10
C VAL A 97 10.93 15.26 -4.75
N LEU A 98 11.57 16.43 -4.53
CA LEU A 98 10.88 17.67 -4.22
C LEU A 98 9.94 18.09 -5.35
N ILE A 99 10.41 18.11 -6.60
CA ILE A 99 9.61 18.49 -7.77
C ILE A 99 8.39 17.57 -7.93
N THR A 100 8.61 16.26 -7.85
CA THR A 100 7.51 15.28 -7.96
C THR A 100 6.51 15.41 -6.83
N THR A 101 6.98 15.68 -5.60
CA THR A 101 6.12 15.89 -4.43
C THR A 101 5.28 17.15 -4.56
N ILE A 102 5.87 18.27 -4.98
CA ILE A 102 5.13 19.53 -5.22
C ILE A 102 4.03 19.30 -6.26
N MET A 103 4.35 18.63 -7.36
CA MET A 103 3.35 18.34 -8.40
C MET A 103 2.24 17.42 -7.87
N ALA A 104 2.57 16.40 -7.08
CA ALA A 104 1.57 15.52 -6.48
C ALA A 104 0.65 16.28 -5.52
N VAL A 105 1.18 17.24 -4.74
CA VAL A 105 0.37 18.12 -3.88
C VAL A 105 -0.53 19.01 -4.72
N VAL A 106 -0.01 19.67 -5.76
CA VAL A 106 -0.82 20.52 -6.66
C VAL A 106 -1.97 19.72 -7.30
N VAL A 107 -1.68 18.52 -7.83
CA VAL A 107 -2.71 17.62 -8.37
C VAL A 107 -3.72 17.26 -7.28
N GLY A 108 -3.28 16.87 -6.10
CA GLY A 108 -4.17 16.55 -4.98
C GLY A 108 -5.08 17.73 -4.62
N LEU A 109 -4.53 18.94 -4.52
CA LEU A 109 -5.31 20.15 -4.24
C LEU A 109 -6.35 20.41 -5.34
N ILE A 110 -5.98 20.30 -6.61
CA ILE A 110 -6.94 20.46 -7.73
C ILE A 110 -8.07 19.44 -7.65
N LEU A 111 -7.75 18.18 -7.33
CA LEU A 111 -8.74 17.12 -7.26
C LEU A 111 -9.66 17.24 -6.04
N PHE A 112 -9.15 17.67 -4.88
CA PHE A 112 -9.91 17.71 -3.62
C PHE A 112 -10.50 19.08 -3.29
N LEU A 113 -10.06 20.17 -3.90
CA LEU A 113 -10.56 21.54 -3.70
C LEU A 113 -11.34 22.10 -4.89
N ALA A 114 -11.71 21.27 -5.87
CA ALA A 114 -12.62 21.71 -6.93
C ALA A 114 -13.98 22.15 -6.34
N ASP A 115 -14.61 23.16 -6.95
CA ASP A 115 -15.80 23.82 -6.38
C ASP A 115 -16.99 22.87 -6.16
N ASP A 116 -17.06 21.78 -6.92
CA ASP A 116 -18.11 20.77 -6.84
C ASP A 116 -17.84 19.66 -5.79
N GLN A 117 -16.68 19.69 -5.11
CA GLN A 117 -16.28 18.61 -4.21
C GLN A 117 -17.18 18.50 -2.98
N TRP A 118 -17.63 19.63 -2.44
CA TRP A 118 -18.56 19.60 -1.29
C TRP A 118 -19.87 18.88 -1.63
N GLU A 119 -20.37 19.09 -2.84
CA GLU A 119 -21.57 18.40 -3.31
C GLU A 119 -21.30 16.91 -3.54
N ARG A 120 -20.18 16.55 -4.16
CA ARG A 120 -19.76 15.15 -4.33
C ARG A 120 -19.62 14.44 -2.98
N ILE A 121 -19.01 15.07 -1.98
CA ILE A 121 -18.86 14.51 -0.63
C ILE A 121 -20.23 14.34 0.03
N ARG A 122 -21.10 15.36 0.01
CA ARG A 122 -22.45 15.28 0.58
C ARG A 122 -23.26 14.14 -0.03
N LEU A 123 -23.22 14.02 -1.35
CA LEU A 123 -23.88 12.94 -2.08
C LEU A 123 -23.29 11.58 -1.74
N SER A 124 -21.96 11.48 -1.60
CA SER A 124 -21.27 10.23 -1.28
C SER A 124 -21.52 9.76 0.15
N LEU A 125 -21.60 10.68 1.12
CA LEU A 125 -21.93 10.39 2.51
C LEU A 125 -23.41 10.02 2.69
N GLY A 126 -24.31 10.57 1.86
CA GLY A 126 -25.72 10.24 1.85
C GLY A 126 -26.12 9.08 0.94
N ALA A 127 -25.20 8.57 0.12
CA ALA A 127 -25.47 7.46 -0.79
C ALA A 127 -25.58 6.15 0.00
N PRO A 128 -26.47 5.22 -0.39
CA PRO A 128 -26.52 3.88 0.21
C PRO A 128 -25.30 3.02 -0.15
N SER A 129 -24.47 3.46 -1.11
CA SER A 129 -23.22 2.77 -1.43
C SER A 129 -22.17 3.73 -2.00
N ILE A 130 -20.90 3.36 -1.84
CA ILE A 130 -19.78 4.04 -2.50
C ILE A 130 -20.00 3.92 -4.02
N GLY A 131 -20.13 5.05 -4.72
CA GLY A 131 -20.42 5.14 -6.16
C GLY A 131 -19.32 4.60 -7.09
N MET A 132 -18.29 3.96 -6.54
CA MET A 132 -17.23 3.31 -7.30
C MET A 132 -17.60 1.87 -7.68
N PRO A 133 -17.30 1.44 -8.92
CA PRO A 133 -17.42 0.05 -9.33
C PRO A 133 -16.75 -0.91 -8.34
N ILE A 134 -17.41 -2.04 -8.05
CA ILE A 134 -16.93 -3.06 -7.10
C ILE A 134 -15.50 -3.50 -7.41
N ALA A 135 -15.17 -3.71 -8.69
CA ALA A 135 -13.83 -4.11 -9.12
C ALA A 135 -12.74 -3.10 -8.70
N ILE A 136 -13.03 -1.80 -8.78
CA ILE A 136 -12.07 -0.75 -8.37
C ILE A 136 -11.86 -0.78 -6.85
N ARG A 137 -12.93 -0.99 -6.08
CA ARG A 137 -12.86 -1.12 -4.61
C ARG A 137 -12.01 -2.33 -4.19
N ILE A 138 -12.18 -3.48 -4.86
CA ILE A 138 -11.37 -4.69 -4.62
C ILE A 138 -9.88 -4.42 -4.91
N VAL A 139 -9.58 -3.86 -6.09
CA VAL A 139 -8.19 -3.63 -6.50
C VAL A 139 -7.51 -2.60 -5.60
N ALA A 140 -8.15 -1.46 -5.37
CA ALA A 140 -7.57 -0.39 -4.59
C ALA A 140 -7.46 -0.77 -3.09
N GLY A 141 -8.41 -1.54 -2.55
CA GLY A 141 -8.28 -2.08 -1.19
C GLY A 141 -7.18 -3.14 -1.07
N ALA A 142 -7.00 -4.01 -2.06
CA ALA A 142 -5.87 -4.93 -2.09
C ALA A 142 -4.53 -4.17 -2.10
N LEU A 143 -4.42 -3.08 -2.87
CA LEU A 143 -3.23 -2.21 -2.88
C LEU A 143 -3.00 -1.55 -1.51
N LEU A 144 -4.05 -1.05 -0.85
CA LEU A 144 -3.96 -0.49 0.51
C LEU A 144 -3.52 -1.54 1.53
N VAL A 145 -4.04 -2.76 1.44
CA VAL A 145 -3.63 -3.88 2.31
C VAL A 145 -2.16 -4.22 2.07
N VAL A 146 -1.71 -4.32 0.82
CA VAL A 146 -0.29 -4.53 0.49
C VAL A 146 0.56 -3.42 1.10
N LEU A 147 0.17 -2.15 0.91
CA LEU A 147 0.88 -1.01 1.47
C LEU A 147 0.95 -1.05 3.00
N ALA A 148 -0.17 -1.31 3.68
CA ALA A 148 -0.23 -1.46 5.13
C ALA A 148 0.66 -2.62 5.63
N THR A 149 0.75 -3.72 4.87
CA THR A 149 1.64 -4.84 5.22
C THR A 149 3.11 -4.51 5.03
N VAL A 150 3.47 -3.69 4.02
CA VAL A 150 4.84 -3.19 3.84
C VAL A 150 5.24 -2.31 5.04
N ILE A 151 4.36 -1.40 5.46
CA ILE A 151 4.55 -0.56 6.66
C ILE A 151 4.71 -1.44 7.91
N GLY A 152 3.78 -2.38 8.14
CA GLY A 152 3.80 -3.27 9.29
C GLY A 152 5.05 -4.17 9.35
N LYS A 153 5.52 -4.65 8.20
CA LYS A 153 6.81 -5.36 8.12
C LYS A 153 7.98 -4.44 8.45
N GLY A 154 7.95 -3.22 7.93
CA GLY A 154 8.96 -2.21 8.19
C GLY A 154 9.12 -1.84 9.67
N LEU A 155 8.01 -1.74 10.41
CA LEU A 155 8.02 -1.43 11.85
C LEU A 155 8.54 -2.58 12.73
N GLY A 156 8.61 -3.82 12.23
CA GLY A 156 9.09 -4.98 12.98
C GLY A 156 10.62 -5.09 13.05
N LYS A 157 11.15 -5.49 14.22
CA LYS A 157 12.60 -5.60 14.50
C LYS A 157 13.34 -6.73 13.74
N HIS A 158 12.63 -7.74 13.20
CA HIS A 158 13.25 -8.97 12.66
C HIS A 158 12.75 -9.47 11.29
N GLY A 159 11.87 -8.75 10.58
CA GLY A 159 11.22 -9.30 9.38
C GLY A 159 12.06 -9.23 8.09
N ARG A 160 12.23 -10.35 7.37
CA ARG A 160 12.51 -10.39 5.92
C ARG A 160 11.18 -10.29 5.17
N VAL A 161 11.18 -9.90 3.89
CA VAL A 161 9.92 -9.50 3.23
C VAL A 161 8.92 -10.63 3.01
N LEU A 162 9.37 -11.87 2.98
CA LEU A 162 8.50 -13.07 2.92
C LEU A 162 8.52 -13.91 4.20
N GLN A 163 9.29 -13.52 5.22
CA GLN A 163 9.47 -14.28 6.46
C GLN A 163 9.59 -13.29 7.64
N GLY A 164 8.57 -13.26 8.50
CA GLY A 164 8.53 -12.41 9.69
C GLY A 164 8.12 -10.95 9.45
N GLY A 165 7.93 -10.22 10.55
CA GLY A 165 7.43 -8.84 10.58
C GLY A 165 6.04 -8.77 11.23
N LEU A 166 5.68 -7.63 11.81
CA LEU A 166 4.50 -7.50 12.68
C LEU A 166 3.18 -7.91 11.98
N VAL A 167 3.11 -7.77 10.65
CA VAL A 167 1.90 -8.02 9.86
C VAL A 167 2.20 -9.02 8.73
N SER A 168 1.50 -10.16 8.75
CA SER A 168 1.57 -11.15 7.66
C SER A 168 0.77 -10.69 6.44
N GLY A 169 1.44 -10.51 5.29
CA GLY A 169 0.81 -10.10 4.04
C GLY A 169 -0.16 -11.15 3.45
N HIS A 170 0.14 -12.44 3.60
CA HIS A 170 -0.73 -13.51 3.12
C HIS A 170 -2.02 -13.59 3.96
N SER A 171 -1.90 -13.43 5.28
CA SER A 171 -3.06 -13.35 6.17
C SER A 171 -3.90 -12.13 5.83
N ALA A 172 -3.27 -10.94 5.71
CA ALA A 172 -3.99 -9.71 5.42
C ALA A 172 -4.75 -9.73 4.08
N LEU A 173 -4.12 -10.20 3.00
CA LEU A 173 -4.82 -10.33 1.71
C LEU A 173 -5.89 -11.42 1.74
N GLY A 174 -5.63 -12.57 2.36
CA GLY A 174 -6.60 -13.66 2.46
C GLY A 174 -7.88 -13.21 3.18
N PHE A 175 -7.74 -12.57 4.34
CA PHE A 175 -8.88 -12.06 5.10
C PHE A 175 -9.54 -10.86 4.43
N TYR A 176 -8.79 -9.99 3.73
CA TYR A 176 -9.38 -8.92 2.91
C TYR A 176 -10.31 -9.48 1.82
N PHE A 177 -9.85 -10.48 1.06
CA PHE A 177 -10.68 -11.11 0.03
C PHE A 177 -11.86 -11.87 0.63
N ALA A 178 -11.71 -12.51 1.78
CA ALA A 178 -12.82 -13.13 2.49
C ALA A 178 -13.89 -12.10 2.88
N THR A 179 -13.49 -10.93 3.39
CA THR A 179 -14.41 -9.83 3.67
C THR A 179 -15.06 -9.27 2.40
N CYS A 180 -14.32 -9.16 1.29
CA CYS A 180 -14.91 -8.77 0.00
C CYS A 180 -15.99 -9.77 -0.44
N THR A 181 -15.73 -11.07 -0.35
CA THR A 181 -16.70 -12.11 -0.67
C THR A 181 -17.96 -11.98 0.19
N PHE A 182 -17.81 -11.68 1.48
CA PHE A 182 -18.95 -11.47 2.37
C PHE A 182 -19.89 -10.36 1.90
N PHE A 183 -19.36 -9.19 1.55
CA PHE A 183 -20.19 -8.06 1.12
C PHE A 183 -20.69 -8.15 -0.33
N VAL A 184 -19.96 -8.85 -1.21
CA VAL A 184 -20.28 -8.94 -2.64
C VAL A 184 -21.23 -10.10 -2.93
N SER A 185 -21.06 -11.25 -2.29
CA SER A 185 -21.80 -12.47 -2.65
C SER A 185 -23.18 -12.57 -2.03
N ASP A 186 -23.46 -11.85 -0.94
CA ASP A 186 -24.65 -12.01 -0.08
C ASP A 186 -24.96 -13.48 0.29
N ASN A 187 -23.95 -14.36 0.21
CA ASN A 187 -24.10 -15.80 0.40
C ASN A 187 -23.23 -16.25 1.57
N LEU A 188 -23.90 -16.71 2.64
CA LEU A 188 -23.24 -17.16 3.86
C LEU A 188 -22.25 -18.31 3.60
N LEU A 189 -22.60 -19.25 2.72
CA LEU A 189 -21.76 -20.41 2.42
C LEU A 189 -20.51 -20.01 1.63
N ALA A 190 -20.63 -19.16 0.61
CA ALA A 190 -19.48 -18.65 -0.12
C ALA A 190 -18.51 -17.87 0.79
N SER A 191 -19.07 -17.07 1.69
CA SER A 191 -18.31 -16.30 2.68
C SER A 191 -17.60 -17.19 3.69
N ALA A 192 -18.28 -18.22 4.20
CA ALA A 192 -17.69 -19.20 5.11
C ALA A 192 -16.52 -19.95 4.45
N ILE A 193 -16.68 -20.38 3.18
CA ILE A 193 -15.60 -21.01 2.41
C ILE A 193 -14.42 -20.04 2.24
N ALA A 194 -14.67 -18.77 1.93
CA ALA A 194 -13.59 -17.79 1.79
C ALA A 194 -12.82 -17.55 3.09
N VAL A 195 -13.52 -17.48 4.24
CA VAL A 195 -12.89 -17.38 5.57
C VAL A 195 -12.08 -18.63 5.89
N LEU A 196 -12.59 -19.82 5.57
CA LEU A 196 -11.86 -21.08 5.74
C LEU A 196 -10.59 -21.10 4.89
N LEU A 197 -10.66 -20.70 3.62
CA LEU A 197 -9.49 -20.58 2.74
C LEU A 197 -8.46 -19.59 3.29
N ALA A 198 -8.90 -18.41 3.74
CA ALA A 198 -8.02 -17.42 4.37
C ALA A 198 -7.35 -17.99 5.63
N SER A 199 -8.09 -18.74 6.44
CA SER A 199 -7.59 -19.39 7.65
C SER A 199 -6.57 -20.49 7.33
N LEU A 200 -6.81 -21.31 6.30
CA LEU A 200 -5.86 -22.32 5.82
C LEU A 200 -4.57 -21.68 5.30
N VAL A 201 -4.68 -20.57 4.57
CA VAL A 201 -3.52 -19.79 4.13
C VAL A 201 -2.74 -19.27 5.34
N ALA A 202 -3.40 -18.72 6.36
CA ALA A 202 -2.75 -18.26 7.59
C ALA A 202 -2.10 -19.41 8.37
N GLN A 203 -2.79 -20.55 8.53
CA GLN A 203 -2.27 -21.75 9.18
C GLN A 203 -1.01 -22.26 8.47
N SER A 204 -0.98 -22.29 7.13
CA SER A 204 0.20 -22.70 6.37
C SER A 204 1.44 -21.84 6.71
N ARG A 205 1.25 -20.56 7.04
CA ARG A 205 2.34 -19.66 7.43
C ARG A 205 2.77 -19.85 8.88
N TYR A 206 1.85 -20.24 9.76
CA TYR A 206 2.14 -20.61 11.14
C TYR A 206 2.98 -21.88 11.21
N GLU A 207 2.55 -22.93 10.51
CA GLU A 207 3.24 -24.24 10.48
C GLU A 207 4.63 -24.14 9.84
N ALA A 208 4.78 -23.32 8.80
CA ALA A 208 6.06 -23.04 8.19
C ALA A 208 7.02 -22.22 9.09
N LYS A 209 6.60 -21.85 10.31
CA LYS A 209 7.35 -21.02 11.28
C LYS A 209 7.80 -19.68 10.69
N PHE A 210 7.07 -19.17 9.70
CA PHE A 210 7.36 -17.87 9.09
C PHE A 210 6.77 -16.70 9.87
N HIS A 211 5.67 -16.94 10.59
CA HIS A 211 4.96 -15.92 11.36
C HIS A 211 4.42 -16.49 12.67
N SER A 212 4.36 -15.65 13.71
CA SER A 212 3.69 -16.01 14.96
C SER A 212 2.16 -15.88 14.83
N PHE A 213 1.42 -16.52 15.75
CA PHE A 213 -0.03 -16.38 15.81
C PHE A 213 -0.48 -14.90 15.93
N PHE A 214 0.28 -14.09 16.67
CA PHE A 214 0.01 -12.65 16.82
C PHE A 214 0.17 -11.90 15.50
N GLU A 215 1.25 -12.15 14.75
CA GLU A 215 1.51 -11.51 13.45
C GLU A 215 0.47 -11.88 12.38
N LEU A 216 -0.03 -13.13 12.45
CA LEU A 216 -1.10 -13.60 11.57
C LEU A 216 -2.44 -12.96 11.92
N SER A 217 -2.77 -12.87 13.21
CA SER A 217 -3.97 -12.21 13.71
C SER A 217 -3.98 -10.71 13.38
N LEU A 218 -2.85 -10.03 13.51
CA LEU A 218 -2.72 -8.62 13.14
C LEU A 218 -2.88 -8.44 11.62
N GLY A 219 -2.31 -9.34 10.82
CA GLY A 219 -2.57 -9.42 9.38
C GLY A 219 -4.05 -9.56 9.05
N ALA A 220 -4.72 -10.53 9.66
CA ALA A 220 -6.15 -10.77 9.45
C ALA A 220 -6.98 -9.54 9.79
N LEU A 221 -6.71 -8.90 10.94
CA LEU A 221 -7.39 -7.68 11.37
C LEU A 221 -7.24 -6.54 10.35
N VAL A 222 -6.02 -6.30 9.84
CA VAL A 222 -5.79 -5.30 8.79
C VAL A 222 -6.63 -5.60 7.55
N GLY A 223 -6.65 -6.86 7.10
CA GLY A 223 -7.45 -7.28 5.95
C GLY A 223 -8.95 -7.03 6.14
N VAL A 224 -9.49 -7.45 7.29
CA VAL A 224 -10.90 -7.26 7.63
C VAL A 224 -11.26 -5.78 7.73
N LEU A 225 -10.43 -4.97 8.40
CA LEU A 225 -10.69 -3.53 8.57
C LEU A 225 -10.78 -2.80 7.22
N PHE A 226 -9.83 -3.04 6.30
CA PHE A 226 -9.90 -2.44 4.96
C PHE A 226 -11.09 -2.95 4.17
N GLY A 227 -11.44 -4.24 4.30
CA GLY A 227 -12.63 -4.81 3.67
C GLY A 227 -13.92 -4.16 4.17
N VAL A 228 -14.10 -4.07 5.49
CA VAL A 228 -15.27 -3.43 6.12
C VAL A 228 -15.31 -1.93 5.82
N MET A 229 -14.19 -1.23 5.84
CA MET A 229 -14.19 0.20 5.54
C MET A 229 -14.55 0.47 4.06
N LEU A 230 -14.09 -0.36 3.13
CA LEU A 230 -14.42 -0.19 1.71
C LEU A 230 -15.78 -0.75 1.33
N PHE A 231 -16.39 -1.64 2.12
CA PHE A 231 -17.63 -2.34 1.77
C PHE A 231 -18.78 -2.23 2.77
N GLY A 232 -18.49 -1.97 4.04
CA GLY A 232 -19.42 -2.05 5.17
C GLY A 232 -19.80 -0.72 5.82
N LEU A 233 -19.43 0.43 5.26
CA LEU A 233 -19.79 1.73 5.86
C LEU A 233 -21.17 2.28 5.45
N LEU A 234 -21.85 1.69 4.45
CA LEU A 234 -23.21 2.08 4.09
C LEU A 234 -24.01 0.81 3.73
N PRO A 235 -25.09 0.47 4.47
CA PRO A 235 -25.93 -0.67 4.14
C PRO A 235 -26.63 -0.44 2.78
N LYS A 236 -26.78 -1.54 2.03
CA LYS A 236 -27.58 -1.61 0.79
C LYS A 236 -29.01 -1.16 1.04
#